data_AF-A0A915MKT2-F1
#
_entry.id   AF-A0A915MKT2-F1
#
_cell.length_a   1.000
_cell.length_b   1.000
_cell.length_c   1.000
_cell.angle_alpha   90.00
_cell.angle_beta   90.00
_cell.angle_gamma   90.00
#
_symmetry.space_group_name_H-M   'P 1'
#
loop_
_entity.id
_entity.type
_entity.pdbx_description
1 polymer ?
#
loop_
_entity_poly.entity_id
_entity_poly.type
_entity_poly.pdbx_seq_one_letter_code
_entity_poly.pdbx_strand_id
1 'polypeptide(L)'
;MFIFKEHKHSEYVILAGSMAVKHANGDRDELLLSEVYATLFTQHLLTKTYWEAVRAVLQNPNKKRQSVCLYQLITHLLDTQQTKILVALPYGELAEMVVEILEARCKAEMVGSGTGSYSMYNIAYAFHISRCEYIKAAKLMYELSIRLRSEIQDQALLQRRCNTLATIFQTIQICENNKNDGVLIVLDDFEEKQNIDREKSPEKIDEEFEFVDTDGNISEPNKKQILITKADISRELLKIEARLALIDADPTIVPPLEEAGILYESLRYKRYDMAWLLINDRQEEEEEKLPEWVFCNSNFIRDLSIGGNQKPHWRIVISYLDLSLKLSPHDSSILRTVANVFLKFSIKLPGWLVQKYSEINFGDLLRLLIDYGDLSDAFSILLVQIETIKKHLNEKTAQQIIINPLTKSSEGPDEMLSLLPLVHIEMLFQIAEKDENRMNLPIAETTTKLKEFYAYHRAISRNPVKNI
;
A
#
# COMPACT_ATOMS: atom_id res chain seq x y z
N MET A 1 62.57 -0.44 16.43
CA MET A 1 61.35 -0.87 15.72
C MET A 1 61.66 -1.59 14.42
N PHE A 2 62.46 -1.01 13.51
CA PHE A 2 62.79 -1.61 12.20
C PHE A 2 63.34 -3.04 12.31
N ILE A 3 64.36 -3.27 13.14
CA ILE A 3 64.97 -4.59 13.37
C ILE A 3 63.91 -5.63 13.83
N PHE A 4 63.07 -5.28 14.81
CA PHE A 4 62.01 -6.18 15.29
C PHE A 4 60.95 -6.46 14.23
N LYS A 5 60.69 -5.50 13.32
CA LYS A 5 59.76 -5.68 12.19
C LYS A 5 60.32 -6.67 11.17
N GLU A 6 61.62 -6.59 10.85
CA GLU A 6 62.28 -7.55 9.94
C GLU A 6 62.22 -8.98 10.47
N HIS A 7 62.40 -9.15 11.79
CA HIS A 7 62.31 -10.46 12.44
C HIS A 7 60.89 -10.90 12.81
N LYS A 8 59.84 -10.19 12.35
CA LYS A 8 58.41 -10.51 12.60
C LYS A 8 58.03 -10.60 14.08
N HIS A 9 58.70 -9.83 14.93
CA HIS A 9 58.45 -9.77 16.37
C HIS A 9 57.49 -8.62 16.72
N SER A 10 56.21 -8.76 16.39
CA SER A 10 55.21 -7.68 16.48
C SER A 10 55.04 -7.10 17.89
N GLU A 11 55.11 -7.92 18.95
CA GLU A 11 54.99 -7.45 20.34
C GLU A 11 56.11 -6.46 20.71
N TYR A 12 57.35 -6.76 20.32
CA TYR A 12 58.51 -5.89 20.57
C TYR A 12 58.48 -4.62 19.72
N VAL A 13 57.87 -4.66 18.52
CA VAL A 13 57.63 -3.45 17.73
C VAL A 13 56.62 -2.55 18.43
N ILE A 14 55.52 -3.10 18.96
CA ILE A 14 54.50 -2.34 19.71
C ILE A 14 55.11 -1.74 20.97
N LEU A 15 55.86 -2.53 21.74
CA LEU A 15 56.53 -2.09 22.97
C LEU A 15 57.50 -0.94 22.67
N ALA A 16 58.40 -1.11 21.69
CA ALA A 16 59.36 -0.09 21.31
C ALA A 16 58.69 1.19 20.77
N GLY A 17 57.63 1.06 19.96
CA GLY A 17 56.89 2.21 19.44
C GLY A 17 56.13 2.96 20.54
N SER A 18 55.51 2.25 21.49
CA SER A 18 54.83 2.88 22.62
C SER A 18 55.80 3.65 23.53
N MET A 19 57.02 3.14 23.73
CA MET A 19 58.07 3.88 24.43
C MET A 19 58.54 5.10 23.64
N ALA A 20 58.73 4.96 22.32
CA ALA A 20 59.11 6.08 21.47
C ALA A 20 58.09 7.22 21.52
N VAL A 21 56.78 6.91 21.48
CA VAL A 21 55.71 7.89 21.63
C VAL A 21 55.72 8.55 23.01
N LYS A 22 55.90 7.79 24.10
CA LYS A 22 55.94 8.32 25.47
C LYS A 22 57.11 9.28 25.73
N HIS A 23 58.24 9.02 25.08
CA HIS A 23 59.47 9.81 25.24
C HIS A 23 59.66 10.89 24.16
N ALA A 24 58.72 11.01 23.22
CA ALA A 24 58.73 12.07 22.22
C ALA A 24 58.44 13.43 22.87
N ASN A 25 59.36 14.40 22.71
CA ASN A 25 59.24 15.74 23.29
C ASN A 25 58.91 16.78 22.21
N GLY A 26 57.62 17.14 22.08
CA GLY A 26 57.15 18.33 21.35
C GLY A 26 57.25 18.32 19.81
N ASP A 27 56.86 19.46 19.21
CA ASP A 27 56.56 19.68 17.77
C ASP A 27 57.72 19.43 16.77
N ARG A 28 58.94 19.13 17.23
CA ARG A 28 60.12 19.12 16.34
C ARG A 28 60.24 17.88 15.45
N ASP A 29 59.51 16.80 15.75
CA ASP A 29 59.62 15.50 15.07
C ASP A 29 58.26 14.97 14.56
N GLU A 30 57.38 15.85 14.09
CA GLU A 30 56.02 15.48 13.66
C GLU A 30 55.99 14.42 12.54
N LEU A 31 56.95 14.46 11.61
CA LEU A 31 57.11 13.48 10.54
C LEU A 31 57.51 12.09 11.07
N LEU A 32 58.51 12.05 11.96
CA LEU A 32 58.98 10.80 12.57
C LEU A 32 57.91 10.19 13.47
N LEU A 33 57.19 11.04 14.23
CA LEU A 33 56.09 10.60 15.06
C LEU A 33 54.94 10.02 14.21
N SER A 34 54.64 10.64 13.06
CA SER A 34 53.69 10.10 12.07
C SER A 34 54.12 8.72 11.53
N GLU A 35 55.40 8.50 11.29
CA GLU A 35 55.93 7.20 10.89
C GLU A 35 55.83 6.15 12.01
N VAL A 36 56.12 6.54 13.25
CA VAL A 36 55.96 5.67 14.43
C VAL A 36 54.49 5.25 14.57
N TYR A 37 53.54 6.18 14.49
CA TYR A 37 52.12 5.82 14.53
C TYR A 37 51.68 4.95 13.35
N ALA A 38 52.16 5.21 12.14
CA ALA A 38 51.86 4.37 10.98
C ALA A 38 52.42 2.94 11.15
N THR A 39 53.62 2.80 11.73
CA THR A 39 54.18 1.47 12.01
C THR A 39 53.44 0.77 13.13
N LEU A 40 53.07 1.45 14.22
CA LEU A 40 52.21 0.92 15.27
C LEU A 40 50.85 0.45 14.71
N PHE A 41 50.21 1.27 13.88
CA PHE A 41 48.98 0.89 13.17
C PHE A 41 49.15 -0.42 12.39
N THR A 42 50.20 -0.55 11.57
CA THR A 42 50.41 -1.79 10.81
C THR A 42 50.60 -3.02 11.70
N GLN A 43 51.22 -2.87 12.88
CA GLN A 43 51.37 -3.99 13.81
C GLN A 43 50.07 -4.33 14.53
N HIS A 44 49.30 -3.34 14.94
CA HIS A 44 47.97 -3.55 15.53
C HIS A 44 47.00 -4.20 14.53
N LEU A 45 47.12 -3.87 13.25
CA LEU A 45 46.36 -4.52 12.18
C LEU A 45 46.75 -6.01 12.04
N LEU A 46 48.06 -6.33 12.05
CA LEU A 46 48.56 -7.71 11.98
C LEU A 46 48.16 -8.57 13.19
N THR A 47 48.15 -7.96 14.38
CA THR A 47 47.79 -8.63 15.64
C THR A 47 46.28 -8.66 15.91
N LYS A 48 45.46 -8.10 15.01
CA LYS A 48 44.00 -8.01 15.10
C LYS A 48 43.49 -7.23 16.33
N THR A 49 44.31 -6.35 16.87
CA THR A 49 43.94 -5.44 17.96
C THR A 49 43.40 -4.14 17.34
N TYR A 50 42.17 -4.20 16.83
CA TYR A 50 41.59 -3.15 15.99
C TYR A 50 41.29 -1.84 16.73
N TRP A 51 40.96 -1.91 18.02
CA TRP A 51 40.73 -0.73 18.86
C TRP A 51 42.00 0.11 19.00
N GLU A 52 43.12 -0.55 19.25
CA GLU A 52 44.45 0.07 19.33
C GLU A 52 44.91 0.58 17.96
N ALA A 53 44.56 -0.13 16.88
CA ALA A 53 44.82 0.34 15.52
C ALA A 53 44.12 1.68 15.26
N VAL A 54 42.83 1.82 15.59
CA VAL A 54 42.09 3.08 15.44
C VAL A 54 42.68 4.18 16.32
N ARG A 55 43.05 3.86 17.57
CA ARG A 55 43.71 4.83 18.46
C ARG A 55 45.02 5.35 17.87
N ALA A 56 45.84 4.47 17.28
CA ALA A 56 47.09 4.85 16.63
C ALA A 56 46.85 5.74 15.39
N VAL A 57 45.76 5.53 14.65
CA VAL A 57 45.36 6.41 13.54
C VAL A 57 44.95 7.78 14.07
N LEU A 58 44.06 7.84 15.07
CA LEU A 58 43.58 9.11 15.64
C LEU A 58 44.70 9.98 16.23
N GLN A 59 45.70 9.36 16.85
CA GLN A 59 46.83 10.06 17.47
C GLN A 59 47.90 10.48 16.47
N ASN A 60 47.82 10.05 15.20
CA ASN A 60 48.80 10.41 14.20
C ASN A 60 48.65 11.89 13.83
N PRO A 61 49.69 12.74 13.97
CA PRO A 61 49.58 14.16 13.68
C PRO A 61 49.33 14.47 12.19
N ASN A 62 49.74 13.57 11.29
CA ASN A 62 49.63 13.79 9.85
C ASN A 62 48.27 13.31 9.30
N LYS A 63 47.38 14.25 8.98
CA LYS A 63 46.04 13.99 8.41
C LYS A 63 46.05 13.13 7.13
N LYS A 64 47.03 13.30 6.24
CA LYS A 64 47.14 12.46 5.03
C LYS A 64 47.44 11.01 5.41
N ARG A 65 48.28 10.81 6.43
CA ARG A 65 48.61 9.47 6.93
C ARG A 65 47.43 8.83 7.65
N GLN A 66 46.65 9.62 8.39
CA GLN A 66 45.40 9.16 9.00
C GLN A 66 44.45 8.57 7.95
N SER A 67 44.22 9.30 6.84
CA SER A 67 43.35 8.83 5.74
C SER A 67 43.83 7.54 5.10
N VAL A 68 45.13 7.43 4.79
CA VAL A 68 45.71 6.21 4.19
C VAL A 68 45.58 5.01 5.14
N CYS A 69 45.89 5.19 6.42
CA CYS A 69 45.76 4.12 7.41
C CYS A 69 44.29 3.73 7.64
N LEU A 70 43.38 4.69 7.65
CA LEU A 70 41.94 4.42 7.79
C LEU A 70 41.41 3.62 6.59
N TYR A 71 41.78 3.99 5.37
CA TYR A 71 41.41 3.25 4.17
C TYR A 71 41.94 1.81 4.19
N GLN A 72 43.19 1.62 4.64
CA GLN A 72 43.79 0.29 4.83
C GLN A 72 43.03 -0.53 5.87
N LEU A 73 42.64 0.08 6.99
CA LEU A 73 41.85 -0.58 8.03
C LEU A 73 40.49 -1.03 7.51
N ILE A 74 39.75 -0.13 6.87
CA ILE A 74 38.41 -0.41 6.34
C ILE A 74 38.49 -1.51 5.29
N THR A 75 39.44 -1.41 4.34
CA THR A 75 39.63 -2.43 3.31
C THR A 75 39.96 -3.78 3.94
N HIS A 76 40.88 -3.84 4.91
CA HIS A 76 41.22 -5.08 5.62
C HIS A 76 40.01 -5.68 6.36
N LEU A 77 39.21 -4.88 7.05
CA LEU A 77 38.02 -5.35 7.77
C LEU A 77 36.93 -5.86 6.82
N LEU A 78 36.77 -5.23 5.65
CA LEU A 78 35.84 -5.69 4.62
C LEU A 78 36.32 -7.00 3.97
N ASP A 79 37.60 -7.08 3.59
CA ASP A 79 38.20 -8.28 3.00
C ASP A 79 38.16 -9.48 3.96
N THR A 80 38.30 -9.23 5.26
CA THR A 80 38.21 -10.25 6.32
C THR A 80 36.79 -10.46 6.84
N GLN A 81 35.77 -9.80 6.26
CA GLN A 81 34.35 -9.86 6.64
C GLN A 81 34.06 -9.53 8.12
N GLN A 82 34.90 -8.72 8.76
CA GLN A 82 34.73 -8.28 10.14
C GLN A 82 33.84 -7.04 10.24
N THR A 83 32.67 -7.09 9.61
CA THR A 83 31.74 -5.96 9.46
C THR A 83 31.18 -5.49 10.80
N LYS A 84 30.92 -6.39 11.75
CA LYS A 84 30.46 -6.06 13.10
C LYS A 84 31.49 -5.23 13.86
N ILE A 85 32.78 -5.56 13.71
CA ILE A 85 33.87 -4.82 14.35
C ILE A 85 34.00 -3.45 13.68
N LEU A 86 33.98 -3.40 12.35
CA LEU A 86 33.97 -2.14 11.59
C LEU A 86 32.91 -1.18 12.13
N VAL A 87 31.66 -1.63 12.31
CA VAL A 87 30.58 -0.77 12.79
C VAL A 87 30.77 -0.31 14.25
N ALA A 88 31.42 -1.11 15.08
CA ALA A 88 31.56 -0.86 16.52
C ALA A 88 32.81 -0.04 16.91
N LEU A 89 33.75 0.18 15.98
CA LEU A 89 35.01 0.87 16.27
C LEU A 89 34.80 2.38 16.54
N PRO A 90 35.54 2.97 17.51
CA PRO A 90 35.38 4.36 17.92
C PRO A 90 36.16 5.31 17.00
N TYR A 91 35.67 5.56 15.79
CA TYR A 91 36.40 6.40 14.82
C TYR A 91 36.54 7.88 15.19
N GLY A 92 35.81 8.38 16.20
CA GLY A 92 35.93 9.75 16.68
C GLY A 92 35.74 10.79 15.56
N GLU A 93 36.67 11.73 15.43
CA GLU A 93 36.63 12.78 14.39
C GLU A 93 36.78 12.23 12.97
N LEU A 94 37.36 11.04 12.80
CA LEU A 94 37.54 10.41 11.48
C LEU A 94 36.27 9.73 10.97
N ALA A 95 35.20 9.76 11.75
CA ALA A 95 34.00 8.98 11.45
C ALA A 95 33.25 9.50 10.21
N GLU A 96 33.38 10.78 9.83
CA GLU A 96 32.86 11.29 8.54
C GLU A 96 33.62 10.71 7.35
N MET A 97 34.95 10.62 7.44
CA MET A 97 35.77 9.98 6.39
C MET A 97 35.44 8.49 6.22
N VAL A 98 35.05 7.80 7.31
CA VAL A 98 34.56 6.42 7.20
C VAL A 98 33.27 6.36 6.39
N VAL A 99 32.32 7.29 6.63
CA VAL A 99 31.07 7.38 5.85
C VAL A 99 31.40 7.59 4.37
N GLU A 100 32.26 8.55 4.03
CA GLU A 100 32.66 8.83 2.65
C GLU A 100 33.25 7.59 1.95
N ILE A 101 34.12 6.85 2.64
CA ILE A 101 34.73 5.62 2.09
C ILE A 101 33.66 4.55 1.86
N LEU A 102 32.73 4.36 2.81
CA LEU A 102 31.66 3.37 2.69
C LEU A 102 30.66 3.74 1.59
N GLU A 103 30.24 5.00 1.50
CA GLU A 103 29.34 5.48 0.44
C GLU A 103 29.98 5.36 -0.95
N ALA A 104 31.26 5.71 -1.09
CA ALA A 104 32.00 5.52 -2.34
C ALA A 104 32.03 4.03 -2.76
N ARG A 105 32.16 3.12 -1.80
CA ARG A 105 32.09 1.66 -2.05
C ARG A 105 30.68 1.20 -2.41
N CYS A 106 29.64 1.76 -1.79
CA CYS A 106 28.25 1.49 -2.16
C CYS A 106 27.97 1.87 -3.62
N LYS A 107 28.45 3.05 -4.06
CA LYS A 107 28.31 3.52 -5.44
C LYS A 107 29.02 2.63 -6.46
N ALA A 108 30.18 2.07 -6.08
CA ALA A 108 30.93 1.15 -6.93
C ALA A 108 30.34 -0.29 -6.98
N GLU A 109 29.48 -0.68 -6.03
CA GLU A 109 28.85 -2.00 -6.01
C GLU A 109 27.81 -2.14 -7.13
N MET A 110 27.80 -3.30 -7.79
CA MET A 110 26.75 -3.67 -8.75
C MET A 110 25.53 -4.21 -8.02
N VAL A 111 24.37 -3.58 -8.24
CA VAL A 111 23.17 -3.82 -7.44
C VAL A 111 22.40 -5.08 -7.90
N GLY A 112 22.48 -5.45 -9.18
CA GLY A 112 21.73 -6.56 -9.78
C GLY A 112 22.23 -7.99 -9.49
N SER A 113 23.40 -8.18 -8.87
CA SER A 113 23.91 -9.53 -8.61
C SER A 113 23.31 -10.11 -7.32
N GLY A 114 22.31 -10.98 -7.48
CA GLY A 114 21.74 -11.76 -6.39
C GLY A 114 22.66 -12.86 -5.92
N THR A 115 23.70 -12.58 -5.13
CA THR A 115 24.44 -13.62 -4.39
C THR A 115 25.08 -13.12 -3.09
N GLY A 116 24.47 -13.47 -1.96
CA GLY A 116 25.16 -14.06 -0.79
C GLY A 116 26.10 -13.23 0.09
N SER A 117 26.54 -12.02 -0.28
CA SER A 117 27.36 -11.17 0.60
C SER A 117 26.53 -10.08 1.29
N TYR A 118 26.93 -9.67 2.49
CA TYR A 118 26.38 -8.45 3.10
C TYR A 118 26.61 -7.30 2.11
N SER A 119 25.54 -6.77 1.51
CA SER A 119 25.63 -5.61 0.62
C SER A 119 26.31 -4.46 1.36
N MET A 120 27.20 -3.72 0.70
CA MET A 120 27.91 -2.59 1.34
C MET A 120 26.92 -1.59 1.92
N TYR A 121 25.76 -1.42 1.27
CA TYR A 121 24.66 -0.61 1.77
C TYR A 121 24.20 -1.05 3.17
N ASN A 122 24.12 -2.35 3.47
CA ASN A 122 23.74 -2.84 4.79
C ASN A 122 24.80 -2.48 5.86
N ILE A 123 26.08 -2.53 5.49
CA ILE A 123 27.19 -2.18 6.39
C ILE A 123 27.18 -0.68 6.68
N ALA A 124 27.08 0.14 5.63
CA ALA A 124 27.00 1.59 5.73
C ALA A 124 25.74 2.05 6.49
N TYR A 125 24.60 1.42 6.26
CA TYR A 125 23.38 1.65 7.02
C TYR A 125 23.55 1.32 8.50
N ALA A 126 24.11 0.14 8.83
CA ALA A 126 24.39 -0.23 10.22
C ALA A 126 25.33 0.77 10.91
N PHE A 127 26.30 1.33 10.17
CA PHE A 127 27.21 2.36 10.67
C PHE A 127 26.49 3.69 10.98
N HIS A 128 25.54 4.13 10.15
CA HIS A 128 24.74 5.31 10.47
C HIS A 128 23.78 5.07 11.63
N ILE A 129 23.13 3.90 11.68
CA ILE A 129 22.22 3.53 12.78
C ILE A 129 22.95 3.50 14.12
N SER A 130 24.16 2.92 14.19
CA SER A 130 24.93 2.86 15.45
C SER A 130 25.30 4.23 16.00
N ARG A 131 25.32 5.25 15.13
CA ARG A 131 25.60 6.65 15.45
C ARG A 131 24.34 7.51 15.62
N CYS A 132 23.15 6.90 15.56
CA CYS A 132 21.87 7.60 15.60
C CYS A 132 21.69 8.62 14.46
N GLU A 133 22.38 8.44 13.33
CA GLU A 133 22.28 9.28 12.13
C GLU A 133 21.18 8.79 11.19
N TYR A 134 19.96 8.69 11.72
CA TYR A 134 18.84 8.00 11.07
C TYR A 134 18.43 8.60 9.72
N ILE A 135 18.46 9.94 9.56
CA ILE A 135 18.11 10.60 8.29
C ILE A 135 19.13 10.25 7.19
N LYS A 136 20.43 10.22 7.52
CA LYS A 136 21.48 9.81 6.59
C LYS A 136 21.34 8.33 6.22
N ALA A 137 21.03 7.48 7.20
CA ALA A 137 20.75 6.06 6.97
C ALA A 137 19.56 5.85 6.01
N ALA A 138 18.47 6.60 6.20
CA ALA A 138 17.29 6.54 5.34
C ALA A 138 17.59 7.03 3.92
N LYS A 139 18.34 8.15 3.79
CA LYS A 139 18.79 8.68 2.48
C LYS A 139 19.63 7.66 1.71
N LEU A 140 20.60 7.03 2.37
CA LEU A 140 21.45 5.99 1.79
C LEU A 140 20.64 4.79 1.25
N MET A 141 19.68 4.31 2.04
CA MET A 141 18.81 3.21 1.61
C MET A 141 17.84 3.65 0.50
N TYR A 142 17.39 4.89 0.50
CA TYR A 142 16.58 5.43 -0.58
C TYR A 142 17.36 5.48 -1.90
N GLU A 143 18.63 5.90 -1.89
CA GLU A 143 19.53 5.81 -3.06
C GLU A 143 19.61 4.37 -3.59
N LEU A 144 19.78 3.38 -2.71
CA LEU A 144 19.74 1.97 -3.10
C LEU A 144 18.40 1.59 -3.75
N SER A 145 17.27 2.08 -3.22
CA SER A 145 15.94 1.79 -3.76
C SER A 145 15.73 2.34 -5.18
N ILE A 146 16.29 3.52 -5.48
CA ILE A 146 16.28 4.12 -6.83
C ILE A 146 17.16 3.30 -7.77
N ARG A 147 18.38 2.95 -7.34
CA ARG A 147 19.28 2.12 -8.16
C ARG A 147 18.65 0.75 -8.46
N LEU A 148 18.03 0.12 -7.46
CA LEU A 148 17.24 -1.10 -7.66
C LEU A 148 16.09 -0.89 -8.64
N ARG A 149 15.39 0.25 -8.62
CA ARG A 149 14.31 0.55 -9.59
C ARG A 149 14.82 0.58 -11.04
N SER A 150 16.04 1.05 -11.26
CA SER A 150 16.62 1.21 -12.61
C SER A 150 17.05 -0.09 -13.29
N GLU A 151 17.19 -1.17 -12.51
CA GLU A 151 17.57 -2.49 -13.01
C GLU A 151 16.35 -3.26 -13.58
N ILE A 152 16.61 -4.30 -14.37
CA ILE A 152 15.56 -5.20 -14.86
C ILE A 152 14.89 -5.89 -13.67
N GLN A 153 13.60 -5.63 -13.47
CA GLN A 153 12.86 -6.11 -12.30
C GLN A 153 12.50 -7.60 -12.46
N ASP A 154 13.12 -8.45 -11.66
CA ASP A 154 12.66 -9.81 -11.39
C ASP A 154 12.06 -9.90 -9.97
N GLN A 155 11.48 -11.06 -9.62
CA GLN A 155 10.86 -11.24 -8.31
C GLN A 155 11.84 -11.02 -7.16
N ALA A 156 13.10 -11.45 -7.31
CA ALA A 156 14.12 -11.33 -6.27
C ALA A 156 14.55 -9.88 -6.04
N LEU A 157 14.73 -9.11 -7.11
CA LEU A 157 15.09 -7.70 -7.06
C LEU A 157 13.92 -6.84 -6.58
N LEU A 158 12.69 -7.18 -6.98
CA LEU A 158 11.48 -6.53 -6.49
C LEU A 158 11.30 -6.77 -4.98
N GLN A 159 11.53 -8.00 -4.49
CA GLN A 159 11.54 -8.31 -3.06
C GLN A 159 12.64 -7.55 -2.33
N ARG A 160 13.84 -7.46 -2.91
CA ARG A 160 14.95 -6.67 -2.33
C ARG A 160 14.58 -5.19 -2.23
N ARG A 161 13.98 -4.61 -3.28
CA ARG A 161 13.51 -3.23 -3.27
C ARG A 161 12.40 -3.00 -2.25
N CYS A 162 11.46 -3.95 -2.12
CA CYS A 162 10.43 -3.92 -1.08
C CYS A 162 11.04 -3.86 0.32
N ASN A 163 11.98 -4.77 0.61
CA ASN A 163 12.68 -4.80 1.90
C ASN A 163 13.42 -3.48 2.16
N THR A 164 14.09 -2.91 1.15
CA THR A 164 14.77 -1.62 1.26
C THR A 164 13.79 -0.46 1.54
N LEU A 165 12.64 -0.40 0.87
CA LEU A 165 11.63 0.62 1.17
C LEU A 165 11.07 0.46 2.58
N ALA A 166 10.87 -0.78 3.04
CA ALA A 166 10.42 -1.06 4.39
C ALA A 166 11.45 -0.61 5.45
N THR A 167 12.75 -0.84 5.23
CA THR A 167 13.80 -0.35 6.15
C THR A 167 13.85 1.17 6.18
N ILE A 168 13.65 1.85 5.06
CA ILE A 168 13.56 3.32 5.00
C ILE A 168 12.36 3.79 5.83
N PHE A 169 11.18 3.24 5.59
CA PHE A 169 9.96 3.61 6.31
C PHE A 169 10.12 3.44 7.83
N GLN A 170 10.66 2.30 8.27
CA GLN A 170 10.96 2.05 9.68
C GLN A 170 11.98 3.02 10.25
N THR A 171 13.03 3.36 9.49
CA THR A 171 14.08 4.30 9.92
C THR A 171 13.51 5.71 10.10
N ILE A 172 12.62 6.15 9.19
CA ILE A 172 11.92 7.43 9.29
C ILE A 172 10.96 7.44 10.48
N GLN A 173 10.21 6.35 10.71
CA GLN A 173 9.33 6.22 11.87
C GLN A 173 10.09 6.41 13.20
N ILE A 174 11.30 5.85 13.30
CA ILE A 174 12.16 6.03 14.47
C ILE A 174 12.57 7.50 14.63
N CYS A 175 12.85 8.22 13.53
CA CYS A 175 13.14 9.66 13.57
C CYS A 175 11.96 10.48 14.10
N GLU A 176 10.75 10.26 13.57
CA GLU A 176 9.55 11.02 13.93
C GLU A 176 9.20 10.86 15.41
N ASN A 177 9.37 9.66 15.96
CA ASN A 177 9.18 9.41 17.38
C ASN A 177 10.20 10.17 18.27
N ASN A 178 11.36 10.52 17.72
CA ASN A 178 12.45 11.20 18.43
C ASN A 178 12.45 12.71 18.22
N LYS A 179 11.83 13.22 17.15
CA LYS A 179 11.75 14.64 16.79
C LYS A 179 10.37 14.94 16.23
N ASN A 180 9.60 15.82 16.89
CA ASN A 180 8.24 16.24 16.52
C ASN A 180 8.14 17.02 15.19
N ASP A 181 9.20 17.07 14.38
CA ASP A 181 9.21 17.74 13.07
C ASP A 181 9.22 16.69 11.96
N GLY A 182 8.34 16.86 10.97
CA GLY A 182 8.24 15.99 9.80
C GLY A 182 9.60 15.75 9.16
N VAL A 183 9.97 14.48 9.03
CA VAL A 183 11.28 14.07 8.52
C VAL A 183 11.23 14.06 7.00
N LEU A 184 12.04 14.91 6.39
CA LEU A 184 12.09 15.06 4.93
C LEU A 184 13.44 14.56 4.42
N ILE A 185 13.41 13.65 3.44
CA ILE A 185 14.63 13.24 2.74
C ILE A 185 14.86 14.23 1.60
N VAL A 186 15.97 14.97 1.66
CA VAL A 186 16.41 15.89 0.62
C VAL A 186 17.43 15.21 -0.28
N LEU A 187 17.09 15.09 -1.56
CA LEU A 187 17.99 14.61 -2.61
C LEU A 187 18.49 15.76 -3.47
N ASP A 188 19.77 15.68 -3.86
CA ASP A 188 20.35 16.58 -4.84
C ASP A 188 20.12 15.99 -6.25
N ASP A 189 19.68 16.82 -7.21
CA ASP A 189 19.14 16.47 -8.54
C ASP A 189 20.06 15.71 -9.53
N PHE A 190 21.14 15.07 -9.09
CA PHE A 190 22.09 14.48 -10.03
C PHE A 190 21.62 13.20 -10.74
N GLU A 191 20.52 12.56 -10.31
CA GLU A 191 20.16 11.22 -10.81
C GLU A 191 18.73 11.04 -11.33
N GLU A 192 17.78 11.96 -11.11
CA GLU A 192 16.40 11.72 -11.59
C GLU A 192 16.22 11.93 -13.10
N LYS A 193 16.85 12.94 -13.70
CA LYS A 193 16.64 13.24 -15.13
C LYS A 193 17.12 12.14 -16.08
N GLN A 194 18.20 11.42 -15.75
CA GLN A 194 18.63 10.28 -16.57
C GLN A 194 17.76 9.03 -16.37
N ASN A 195 16.94 8.98 -15.31
CA ASN A 195 16.17 7.81 -14.91
C ASN A 195 14.68 7.89 -15.28
N ILE A 196 14.11 9.09 -15.45
CA ILE A 196 12.71 9.28 -15.88
C ILE A 196 12.56 9.11 -17.41
N ASP A 197 13.58 9.46 -18.19
CA ASP A 197 13.52 9.41 -19.66
C ASP A 197 13.61 8.00 -20.26
N ARG A 198 13.87 6.96 -19.44
CA ARG A 198 13.88 5.56 -19.90
C ARG A 198 12.51 4.87 -19.84
N GLU A 199 11.51 5.49 -19.22
CA GLU A 199 10.13 4.96 -19.14
C GLU A 199 9.25 5.39 -20.33
N LYS A 200 9.72 6.27 -21.23
CA LYS A 200 9.00 6.64 -22.46
C LYS A 200 9.50 5.81 -23.65
N SER A 201 8.57 5.27 -24.44
CA SER A 201 8.87 4.74 -25.77
C SER A 201 9.56 5.81 -26.63
N PRO A 202 10.41 5.42 -27.61
CA PRO A 202 11.36 6.34 -28.23
C PRO A 202 10.63 7.28 -29.20
N GLU A 203 10.16 8.42 -28.72
CA GLU A 203 9.71 9.51 -29.57
C GLU A 203 10.46 10.81 -29.24
N LYS A 204 11.30 11.17 -30.23
CA LYS A 204 11.95 12.46 -30.51
C LYS A 204 12.91 13.01 -29.46
N ILE A 205 14.19 12.86 -29.81
CA ILE A 205 15.30 13.66 -29.30
C ILE A 205 15.11 15.07 -29.86
N ASP A 206 14.61 15.99 -29.05
CA ASP A 206 14.80 17.42 -29.31
C ASP A 206 16.13 17.81 -28.65
N GLU A 207 17.09 18.20 -29.50
CA GLU A 207 18.39 18.73 -29.12
C GLU A 207 18.21 20.07 -28.40
N GLU A 208 18.20 20.09 -27.06
CA GLU A 208 18.25 21.34 -26.30
C GLU A 208 19.68 21.91 -26.31
N PHE A 209 19.87 22.96 -27.13
CA PHE A 209 21.04 23.81 -27.17
C PHE A 209 21.28 24.51 -25.81
N GLU A 210 22.55 24.54 -25.37
CA GLU A 210 23.01 25.34 -24.24
C GLU A 210 22.80 26.84 -24.53
N PHE A 211 21.96 27.51 -23.72
CA PHE A 211 21.80 28.96 -23.78
C PHE A 211 23.01 29.63 -23.13
N VAL A 212 23.80 30.33 -23.95
CA VAL A 212 24.88 31.24 -23.52
C VAL A 212 24.26 32.63 -23.37
N ASP A 213 24.30 33.21 -22.17
CA ASP A 213 23.92 34.61 -21.97
C ASP A 213 24.87 35.54 -22.74
N THR A 214 24.40 36.74 -23.11
CA THR A 214 25.12 37.72 -23.95
C THR A 214 26.48 38.18 -23.41
N ASP A 215 26.82 37.84 -22.17
CA ASP A 215 28.07 38.20 -21.49
C ASP A 215 29.06 37.01 -21.34
N GLY A 216 28.78 35.85 -21.92
CA GLY A 216 29.73 34.72 -21.97
C GLY A 216 29.97 34.00 -20.65
N ASN A 217 29.11 34.21 -19.64
CA ASN A 217 29.15 33.46 -18.38
C ASN A 217 28.23 32.22 -18.45
N ILE A 218 28.79 31.06 -18.14
CA ILE A 218 28.04 29.81 -17.95
C ILE A 218 27.34 29.93 -16.59
N SER A 219 26.02 30.12 -16.57
CA SER A 219 25.25 29.97 -15.32
C SER A 219 25.30 28.50 -14.88
N GLU A 220 25.87 28.24 -13.70
CA GLU A 220 25.77 26.90 -13.08
C GLU A 220 24.28 26.55 -12.92
N PRO A 221 23.84 25.37 -13.37
CA PRO A 221 22.43 25.00 -13.24
C PRO A 221 22.06 24.92 -11.76
N ASN A 222 21.09 25.74 -11.35
CA ASN A 222 20.50 25.70 -10.01
C ASN A 222 20.13 24.25 -9.66
N LYS A 223 20.83 23.64 -8.70
CA LYS A 223 20.53 22.30 -8.17
C LYS A 223 19.12 22.34 -7.57
N LYS A 224 18.14 21.71 -8.20
CA LYS A 224 16.82 21.55 -7.59
C LYS A 224 16.93 20.46 -6.51
N GLN A 225 16.35 20.72 -5.35
CA GLN A 225 16.28 19.76 -4.28
C GLN A 225 14.91 19.09 -4.31
N ILE A 226 14.89 17.76 -4.32
CA ILE A 226 13.66 16.98 -4.28
C ILE A 226 13.38 16.58 -2.84
N LEU A 227 12.15 16.87 -2.41
CA LEU A 227 11.68 16.61 -1.07
C LEU A 227 10.81 15.36 -1.07
N ILE A 228 11.27 14.30 -0.42
CA ILE A 228 10.51 13.04 -0.32
C ILE A 228 9.95 12.93 1.09
N THR A 229 8.65 12.72 1.17
CA THR A 229 7.92 12.51 2.42
C THR A 229 7.80 11.02 2.74
N LYS A 230 7.45 10.73 3.99
CA LYS A 230 7.09 9.38 4.42
C LYS A 230 5.88 8.81 3.65
N ALA A 231 4.92 9.65 3.29
CA ALA A 231 3.75 9.24 2.51
C ALA A 231 4.17 8.75 1.12
N ASP A 232 5.12 9.43 0.48
CA ASP A 232 5.64 9.01 -0.83
C ASP A 232 6.32 7.65 -0.77
N ILE A 233 7.10 7.39 0.29
CA ILE A 233 7.75 6.09 0.52
C ILE A 233 6.71 5.00 0.80
N SER A 234 5.68 5.31 1.59
CA SER A 234 4.57 4.40 1.88
C SER A 234 3.83 4.01 0.60
N ARG A 235 3.56 4.98 -0.27
CA ARG A 235 2.88 4.78 -1.55
C ARG A 235 3.70 3.91 -2.50
N GLU A 236 5.00 4.18 -2.63
CA GLU A 236 5.89 3.35 -3.44
C GLU A 236 6.02 1.92 -2.88
N LEU A 237 6.06 1.76 -1.56
CA LEU A 237 6.09 0.46 -0.91
C LEU A 237 4.82 -0.34 -1.22
N LEU A 238 3.63 0.28 -1.11
CA LEU A 238 2.36 -0.36 -1.41
C LEU A 238 2.28 -0.83 -2.87
N LYS A 239 2.76 -0.02 -3.82
CA LYS A 239 2.84 -0.40 -5.24
C LYS A 239 3.69 -1.66 -5.42
N ILE A 240 4.85 -1.73 -4.78
CA ILE A 240 5.75 -2.90 -4.89
C ILE A 240 5.12 -4.14 -4.25
N GLU A 241 4.51 -4.02 -3.09
CA GLU A 241 3.81 -5.13 -2.43
C GLU A 241 2.67 -5.66 -3.32
N ALA A 242 1.90 -4.77 -3.96
CA ALA A 242 0.84 -5.16 -4.87
C ALA A 242 1.39 -5.90 -6.11
N ARG A 243 2.54 -5.46 -6.64
CA ARG A 243 3.23 -6.15 -7.74
C ARG A 243 3.75 -7.54 -7.34
N LEU A 244 4.29 -7.67 -6.13
CA LEU A 244 4.71 -8.99 -5.59
C LEU A 244 3.50 -9.91 -5.39
N ALA A 245 2.40 -9.39 -4.85
CA ALA A 245 1.15 -10.13 -4.70
C ALA A 245 0.57 -10.65 -6.02
N LEU A 246 0.79 -9.93 -7.13
CA LEU A 246 0.44 -10.39 -8.47
C LEU A 246 1.33 -11.55 -8.94
N ILE A 247 2.65 -11.45 -8.75
CA ILE A 247 3.60 -12.53 -9.07
C ILE A 247 3.26 -13.79 -8.27
N ASP A 248 2.89 -13.65 -7.00
CA ASP A 248 2.49 -14.78 -6.16
C ASP A 248 1.20 -15.45 -6.64
N ALA A 249 0.29 -14.68 -7.26
CA ALA A 249 -0.97 -15.19 -7.81
C ALA A 249 -0.75 -15.93 -9.13
N ASP A 250 0.13 -15.41 -10.00
CA ASP A 250 0.55 -16.04 -11.24
C ASP A 250 2.03 -15.73 -11.53
N PRO A 251 2.95 -16.70 -11.39
CA PRO A 251 4.37 -16.50 -11.64
C PRO A 251 4.72 -16.10 -13.07
N THR A 252 3.79 -16.27 -14.03
CA THR A 252 4.01 -15.91 -15.44
C THR A 252 3.62 -14.48 -15.76
N ILE A 253 2.96 -13.77 -14.83
CA ILE A 253 2.57 -12.39 -15.03
C ILE A 253 3.80 -11.47 -15.00
N VAL A 254 3.83 -10.49 -15.89
CA VAL A 254 4.73 -9.34 -15.78
C VAL A 254 3.95 -8.23 -15.10
N PRO A 255 4.17 -7.97 -13.80
CA PRO A 255 3.36 -7.00 -13.07
C PRO A 255 3.59 -5.58 -13.62
N PRO A 256 2.52 -4.84 -13.95
CA PRO A 256 2.61 -3.48 -14.50
C PRO A 256 3.44 -2.53 -13.62
N LEU A 257 4.03 -1.52 -14.24
CA LEU A 257 4.77 -0.47 -13.54
C LEU A 257 3.84 0.63 -13.02
N GLU A 258 2.84 1.00 -13.82
CA GLU A 258 1.88 2.03 -13.48
C GLU A 258 0.84 1.52 -12.48
N GLU A 259 0.51 2.36 -11.50
CA GLU A 259 -0.43 2.05 -10.42
C GLU A 259 -1.81 1.63 -10.95
N ALA A 260 -2.30 2.26 -12.02
CA ALA A 260 -3.57 1.92 -12.65
C ALA A 260 -3.57 0.49 -13.20
N GLY A 261 -2.47 0.07 -13.82
CA GLY A 261 -2.28 -1.29 -14.31
C GLY A 261 -2.19 -2.31 -13.18
N ILE A 262 -1.47 -1.97 -12.10
CA ILE A 262 -1.34 -2.83 -10.90
C ILE A 262 -2.72 -3.08 -10.28
N LEU A 263 -3.55 -2.04 -10.16
CA LEU A 263 -4.91 -2.15 -9.65
C LEU A 263 -5.79 -3.05 -10.52
N TYR A 264 -5.74 -2.86 -11.85
CA TYR A 264 -6.51 -3.66 -12.79
C TYR A 264 -6.18 -5.16 -12.69
N GLU A 265 -4.89 -5.50 -12.71
CA GLU A 265 -4.47 -6.89 -12.57
C GLU A 265 -4.81 -7.41 -11.17
N SER A 266 -4.74 -6.59 -10.11
CA SER A 266 -5.12 -7.01 -8.75
C SER A 266 -6.59 -7.42 -8.69
N LEU A 267 -7.49 -6.67 -9.33
CA LEU A 267 -8.90 -7.02 -9.44
C LEU A 267 -9.12 -8.29 -10.29
N ARG A 268 -8.40 -8.42 -11.40
CA ARG A 268 -8.48 -9.59 -12.30
C ARG A 268 -8.05 -10.88 -11.61
N TYR A 269 -6.96 -10.84 -10.84
CA TYR A 269 -6.45 -11.97 -10.04
C TYR A 269 -7.10 -12.10 -8.66
N LYS A 270 -8.17 -11.34 -8.38
CA LYS A 270 -8.95 -11.40 -7.13
C LYS A 270 -8.15 -11.05 -5.86
N ARG A 271 -7.08 -10.27 -5.99
CA ARG A 271 -6.32 -9.65 -4.88
C ARG A 271 -7.03 -8.37 -4.43
N TYR A 272 -8.24 -8.53 -3.89
CA TYR A 272 -9.10 -7.42 -3.49
C TYR A 272 -8.57 -6.61 -2.30
N ASP A 273 -7.76 -7.26 -1.46
CA ASP A 273 -6.99 -6.65 -0.37
C ASP A 273 -6.04 -5.56 -0.88
N MET A 274 -5.19 -5.91 -1.85
CA MET A 274 -4.23 -4.97 -2.45
C MET A 274 -4.94 -3.90 -3.28
N ALA A 275 -5.99 -4.29 -4.01
CA ALA A 275 -6.80 -3.34 -4.77
C ALA A 275 -7.45 -2.29 -3.86
N TRP A 276 -7.96 -2.70 -2.69
CA TRP A 276 -8.56 -1.77 -1.72
C TRP A 276 -7.53 -0.79 -1.16
N LEU A 277 -6.35 -1.28 -0.75
CA LEU A 277 -5.30 -0.42 -0.20
C LEU A 277 -4.83 0.64 -1.21
N LEU A 278 -4.66 0.27 -2.49
CA LEU A 278 -4.28 1.20 -3.55
C LEU A 278 -5.33 2.30 -3.79
N ILE A 279 -6.61 1.98 -3.62
CA ILE A 279 -7.70 2.98 -3.72
C ILE A 279 -7.67 3.93 -2.53
N ASN A 280 -7.47 3.39 -1.32
CA ASN A 280 -7.52 4.15 -0.07
C ASN A 280 -6.32 5.10 0.13
N ASP A 281 -5.19 4.89 -0.56
CA ASP A 281 -4.02 5.78 -0.44
C ASP A 281 -4.16 7.10 -1.23
N ARG A 282 -5.15 7.22 -2.14
CA ARG A 282 -5.34 8.42 -3.00
C ARG A 282 -6.10 9.58 -2.36
N GLN A 283 -6.34 9.55 -1.05
CA GLN A 283 -7.38 10.34 -0.39
C GLN A 283 -7.01 11.76 0.04
N GLU A 284 -5.88 12.31 -0.39
CA GLU A 284 -5.63 13.74 -0.18
C GLU A 284 -6.15 14.52 -1.38
N GLU A 285 -7.19 15.33 -1.12
CA GLU A 285 -7.85 16.31 -2.01
C GLU A 285 -9.05 15.79 -2.84
N GLU A 286 -10.27 15.89 -2.29
CA GLU A 286 -11.35 16.75 -2.82
C GLU A 286 -12.70 16.53 -2.09
N GLU A 287 -13.42 17.63 -1.89
CA GLU A 287 -14.70 17.73 -1.18
C GLU A 287 -15.91 17.16 -1.96
N GLU A 288 -16.79 16.50 -1.19
CA GLU A 288 -18.24 16.36 -1.31
C GLU A 288 -18.94 15.65 -2.50
N LYS A 289 -19.86 14.76 -2.07
CA LYS A 289 -21.08 14.22 -2.72
C LYS A 289 -20.93 13.03 -3.66
N LEU A 290 -20.41 11.94 -3.11
CA LEU A 290 -20.81 10.52 -3.22
C LEU A 290 -19.92 9.76 -2.21
N PRO A 291 -20.30 8.60 -1.65
CA PRO A 291 -19.35 7.79 -0.92
C PRO A 291 -18.20 7.44 -1.86
N GLU A 292 -16.99 7.75 -1.42
CA GLU A 292 -15.68 7.46 -1.98
C GLU A 292 -15.61 6.20 -2.86
N TRP A 293 -16.05 5.05 -2.34
CA TRP A 293 -16.02 3.80 -3.10
C TRP A 293 -16.94 3.79 -4.34
N VAL A 294 -18.05 4.52 -4.33
CA VAL A 294 -19.00 4.64 -5.45
C VAL A 294 -18.40 5.53 -6.53
N PHE A 295 -17.82 6.67 -6.16
CA PHE A 295 -17.15 7.58 -7.08
C PHE A 295 -15.95 6.90 -7.75
N CYS A 296 -15.03 6.33 -6.95
CA CYS A 296 -13.85 5.61 -7.43
C CYS A 296 -14.23 4.47 -8.38
N ASN A 297 -15.19 3.62 -8.00
CA ASN A 297 -15.59 2.53 -8.87
C ASN A 297 -16.32 3.04 -10.14
N SER A 298 -17.05 4.16 -10.07
CA SER A 298 -17.79 4.69 -11.22
C SER A 298 -16.91 5.38 -12.27
N ASN A 299 -15.90 6.15 -11.84
CA ASN A 299 -14.98 6.85 -12.75
C ASN A 299 -13.97 5.90 -13.41
N PHE A 300 -13.47 4.92 -12.66
CA PHE A 300 -12.43 4.02 -13.14
C PHE A 300 -12.93 3.04 -14.22
N ILE A 301 -14.26 2.83 -14.31
CA ILE A 301 -14.85 1.81 -15.20
C ILE A 301 -15.62 2.44 -16.38
N ARG A 302 -15.46 3.76 -16.62
CA ARG A 302 -16.00 4.40 -17.83
C ARG A 302 -15.37 3.83 -19.11
N ASP A 303 -14.16 3.26 -19.00
CA ASP A 303 -13.37 2.75 -20.13
C ASP A 303 -13.46 1.22 -20.32
N LEU A 304 -14.14 0.51 -19.41
CA LEU A 304 -14.26 -0.94 -19.42
C LEU A 304 -15.71 -1.31 -19.77
N SER A 305 -16.01 -1.36 -21.06
CA SER A 305 -17.29 -1.84 -21.62
C SER A 305 -17.42 -3.36 -21.46
N ILE A 306 -17.54 -3.83 -20.23
CA ILE A 306 -17.78 -5.24 -19.94
C ILE A 306 -19.27 -5.52 -20.19
N GLY A 307 -19.57 -6.29 -21.24
CA GLY A 307 -20.92 -6.66 -21.63
C GLY A 307 -21.73 -7.26 -20.47
N GLY A 308 -22.82 -6.57 -20.12
CA GLY A 308 -23.79 -7.01 -19.12
C GLY A 308 -24.65 -5.84 -18.64
N ASN A 309 -25.91 -6.10 -18.29
CA ASN A 309 -26.86 -5.07 -17.82
C ASN A 309 -26.52 -4.46 -16.45
N GLN A 310 -25.48 -4.93 -15.76
CA GLN A 310 -25.10 -4.46 -14.43
C GLN A 310 -23.81 -3.64 -14.48
N LYS A 311 -23.86 -2.45 -13.88
CA LYS A 311 -22.70 -1.56 -13.85
C LYS A 311 -21.55 -2.23 -13.09
N PRO A 312 -20.34 -2.32 -13.67
CA PRO A 312 -19.22 -3.09 -13.14
C PRO A 312 -18.70 -2.63 -11.77
N HIS A 313 -18.99 -1.38 -11.38
CA HIS A 313 -18.62 -0.83 -10.07
C HIS A 313 -19.27 -1.52 -8.87
N TRP A 314 -20.38 -2.22 -9.08
CA TRP A 314 -21.02 -2.99 -8.01
C TRP A 314 -20.37 -4.35 -7.77
N ARG A 315 -19.48 -4.82 -8.65
CA ARG A 315 -18.96 -6.19 -8.61
C ARG A 315 -18.23 -6.50 -7.32
N ILE A 316 -17.46 -5.55 -6.78
CA ILE A 316 -16.72 -5.71 -5.52
C ILE A 316 -17.71 -5.91 -4.36
N VAL A 317 -18.70 -5.02 -4.24
CA VAL A 317 -19.72 -5.10 -3.18
C VAL A 317 -20.57 -6.36 -3.31
N ILE A 318 -20.98 -6.73 -4.52
CA ILE A 318 -21.72 -7.97 -4.78
C ILE A 318 -20.90 -9.18 -4.33
N SER A 319 -19.59 -9.20 -4.61
CA SER A 319 -18.72 -10.34 -4.27
C SER A 319 -18.56 -10.52 -2.77
N TYR A 320 -18.34 -9.43 -2.02
CA TYR A 320 -18.27 -9.48 -0.55
C TYR A 320 -19.62 -9.83 0.07
N LEU A 321 -20.72 -9.34 -0.51
CA LEU A 321 -22.07 -9.72 -0.08
C LEU A 321 -22.37 -11.19 -0.34
N ASP A 322 -21.98 -11.73 -1.51
CA ASP A 322 -22.14 -13.13 -1.85
C ASP A 322 -21.33 -14.04 -0.91
N LEU A 323 -20.09 -13.63 -0.58
CA LEU A 323 -19.22 -14.37 0.34
C LEU A 323 -19.76 -14.36 1.76
N SER A 324 -20.20 -13.21 2.26
CA SER A 324 -20.77 -13.08 3.61
C SER A 324 -22.08 -13.88 3.77
N LEU A 325 -22.97 -13.84 2.78
CA LEU A 325 -24.19 -14.66 2.78
C LEU A 325 -23.91 -16.17 2.65
N LYS A 326 -22.84 -16.58 1.97
CA LYS A 326 -22.41 -18.00 1.97
C LYS A 326 -21.93 -18.46 3.34
N LEU A 327 -21.22 -17.60 4.07
CA LEU A 327 -20.72 -17.89 5.42
C LEU A 327 -21.84 -17.85 6.47
N SER A 328 -22.90 -17.06 6.24
CA SER A 328 -24.00 -16.87 7.19
C SER A 328 -25.35 -16.74 6.46
N PRO A 329 -25.93 -17.84 5.98
CA PRO A 329 -27.10 -17.83 5.09
C PRO A 329 -28.41 -17.38 5.76
N HIS A 330 -28.48 -17.44 7.09
CA HIS A 330 -29.67 -17.06 7.86
C HIS A 330 -29.60 -15.63 8.40
N ASP A 331 -28.50 -14.91 8.18
CA ASP A 331 -28.31 -13.57 8.72
C ASP A 331 -28.76 -12.50 7.71
N SER A 332 -30.03 -12.12 7.78
CA SER A 332 -30.57 -11.03 6.96
C SER A 332 -30.03 -9.65 7.36
N SER A 333 -29.33 -9.51 8.50
CA SER A 333 -28.77 -8.23 8.94
C SER A 333 -27.62 -7.75 8.05
N ILE A 334 -26.96 -8.66 7.33
CA ILE A 334 -25.90 -8.35 6.36
C ILE A 334 -26.49 -7.52 5.20
N LEU A 335 -27.67 -7.88 4.71
CA LEU A 335 -28.35 -7.11 3.67
C LEU A 335 -28.81 -5.74 4.20
N ARG A 336 -29.28 -5.71 5.47
CA ARG A 336 -29.64 -4.47 6.16
C ARG A 336 -28.47 -3.53 6.24
N THR A 337 -27.30 -3.99 6.69
CA THR A 337 -26.10 -3.15 6.85
C THR A 337 -25.65 -2.56 5.51
N VAL A 338 -25.58 -3.38 4.46
CA VAL A 338 -25.22 -2.91 3.12
C VAL A 338 -26.22 -1.87 2.63
N ALA A 339 -27.52 -2.15 2.66
CA ALA A 339 -28.55 -1.21 2.22
C ALA A 339 -28.58 0.09 3.05
N ASN A 340 -28.37 -0.01 4.36
CA ASN A 340 -28.30 1.12 5.28
C ASN A 340 -27.16 2.11 4.92
N VAL A 341 -26.02 1.59 4.45
CA VAL A 341 -24.92 2.44 3.98
C VAL A 341 -25.34 3.26 2.76
N PHE A 342 -25.99 2.66 1.76
CA PHE A 342 -26.48 3.40 0.59
C PHE A 342 -27.44 4.52 0.97
N LEU A 343 -28.44 4.21 1.80
CA LEU A 343 -29.47 5.17 2.19
C LEU A 343 -28.91 6.28 3.10
N LYS A 344 -27.93 5.98 3.96
CA LYS A 344 -27.22 6.99 4.77
C LYS A 344 -26.56 8.08 3.93
N PHE A 345 -26.11 7.74 2.72
CA PHE A 345 -25.51 8.69 1.79
C PHE A 345 -26.50 9.19 0.73
N SER A 346 -27.81 9.00 0.92
CA SER A 346 -28.86 9.41 -0.01
C SER A 346 -28.69 8.82 -1.42
N ILE A 347 -28.12 7.61 -1.53
CA ILE A 347 -27.99 6.90 -2.80
C ILE A 347 -29.14 5.93 -2.96
N LYS A 348 -29.77 5.97 -4.13
CA LYS A 348 -30.81 5.00 -4.52
C LYS A 348 -30.25 3.57 -4.53
N LEU A 349 -31.01 2.64 -3.94
CA LEU A 349 -30.62 1.24 -3.89
C LEU A 349 -30.50 0.64 -5.30
N PRO A 350 -29.40 -0.04 -5.64
CA PRO A 350 -29.26 -0.74 -6.91
C PRO A 350 -30.30 -1.85 -7.08
N GLY A 351 -30.83 -2.04 -8.29
CA GLY A 351 -31.87 -3.03 -8.56
C GLY A 351 -31.49 -4.48 -8.21
N TRP A 352 -30.20 -4.84 -8.32
CA TRP A 352 -29.71 -6.15 -7.90
C TRP A 352 -29.80 -6.36 -6.38
N LEU A 353 -29.58 -5.30 -5.60
CA LEU A 353 -29.63 -5.34 -4.14
C LEU A 353 -31.08 -5.41 -3.68
N VAL A 354 -31.96 -4.62 -4.31
CA VAL A 354 -33.41 -4.65 -4.07
C VAL A 354 -33.97 -6.05 -4.33
N GLN A 355 -33.66 -6.65 -5.49
CA GLN A 355 -34.14 -7.99 -5.83
C GLN A 355 -33.67 -9.05 -4.83
N LYS A 356 -32.37 -9.05 -4.52
CA LYS A 356 -31.80 -10.03 -3.60
C LYS A 356 -32.33 -9.88 -2.18
N TYR A 357 -32.56 -8.64 -1.74
CA TYR A 357 -33.08 -8.36 -0.42
C TYR A 357 -34.58 -8.68 -0.32
N SER A 358 -35.37 -8.41 -1.36
CA SER A 358 -36.80 -8.75 -1.39
C SER A 358 -37.06 -10.26 -1.34
N GLU A 359 -36.17 -11.07 -1.93
CA GLU A 359 -36.25 -12.53 -1.88
C GLU A 359 -36.00 -13.10 -0.48
N ILE A 360 -35.15 -12.44 0.32
CA ILE A 360 -34.73 -12.94 1.64
C ILE A 360 -35.59 -12.34 2.77
N ASN A 361 -35.80 -11.02 2.78
CA ASN A 361 -36.57 -10.34 3.82
C ASN A 361 -37.16 -9.01 3.32
N PHE A 362 -38.28 -9.10 2.60
CA PHE A 362 -39.00 -7.93 2.07
C PHE A 362 -39.52 -6.99 3.18
N GLY A 363 -39.93 -7.53 4.34
CA GLY A 363 -40.45 -6.72 5.45
C GLY A 363 -39.42 -5.75 6.02
N ASP A 364 -38.18 -6.21 6.18
CA ASP A 364 -37.09 -5.37 6.68
C ASP A 364 -36.65 -4.32 5.66
N LEU A 365 -36.60 -4.68 4.37
CA LEU A 365 -36.32 -3.73 3.28
C LEU A 365 -37.35 -2.60 3.23
N LEU A 366 -38.64 -2.94 3.33
CA LEU A 366 -39.72 -1.94 3.31
C LEU A 366 -39.63 -1.01 4.53
N ARG A 367 -39.33 -1.57 5.71
CA ARG A 367 -39.09 -0.77 6.93
C ARG A 367 -37.92 0.20 6.75
N LEU A 368 -36.79 -0.29 6.23
CA LEU A 368 -35.59 0.51 6.03
C LEU A 368 -35.85 1.70 5.10
N LEU A 369 -36.58 1.50 4.00
CA LEU A 369 -36.94 2.60 3.08
C LEU A 369 -37.85 3.63 3.75
N ILE A 370 -38.79 3.18 4.60
CA ILE A 370 -39.65 4.08 5.37
C ILE A 370 -38.83 4.89 6.39
N ASP A 371 -37.90 4.24 7.10
CA ASP A 371 -37.03 4.89 8.10
C ASP A 371 -36.19 6.02 7.49
N TYR A 372 -35.77 5.89 6.22
CA TYR A 372 -34.99 6.90 5.48
C TYR A 372 -35.84 7.90 4.69
N GLY A 373 -37.17 7.74 4.66
CA GLY A 373 -38.08 8.66 3.96
C GLY A 373 -38.20 8.46 2.45
N ASP A 374 -37.68 7.37 1.89
CA ASP A 374 -37.75 7.05 0.45
C ASP A 374 -39.10 6.42 0.07
N LEU A 375 -40.19 7.15 0.30
CA LEU A 375 -41.56 6.63 0.18
C LEU A 375 -41.94 6.22 -1.25
N SER A 376 -41.46 6.93 -2.27
CA SER A 376 -41.72 6.61 -3.68
C SER A 376 -41.15 5.23 -4.06
N ASP A 377 -39.91 4.97 -3.67
CA ASP A 377 -39.24 3.71 -3.97
C ASP A 377 -39.87 2.56 -3.14
N ALA A 378 -40.26 2.83 -1.88
CA ALA A 378 -41.02 1.90 -1.04
C ALA A 378 -42.35 1.45 -1.67
N PHE A 379 -43.14 2.38 -2.21
CA PHE A 379 -44.38 2.03 -2.90
C PHE A 379 -44.13 1.27 -4.21
N SER A 380 -43.10 1.63 -4.97
CA SER A 380 -42.76 0.94 -6.23
C SER A 380 -42.39 -0.52 -5.99
N ILE A 381 -41.58 -0.80 -4.96
CA ILE A 381 -41.15 -2.15 -4.60
C ILE A 381 -42.33 -2.95 -4.03
N LEU A 382 -43.23 -2.31 -3.28
CA LEU A 382 -44.47 -2.94 -2.81
C LEU A 382 -45.39 -3.37 -3.96
N LEU A 383 -45.56 -2.54 -5.00
CA LEU A 383 -46.35 -2.90 -6.19
C LEU A 383 -45.77 -4.15 -6.88
N VAL A 384 -44.46 -4.17 -7.10
CA VAL A 384 -43.76 -5.31 -7.73
C VAL A 384 -43.91 -6.57 -6.88
N GLN A 385 -43.82 -6.44 -5.56
CA GLN A 385 -43.97 -7.59 -4.65
C GLN A 385 -45.40 -8.15 -4.67
N ILE A 386 -46.43 -7.30 -4.70
CA ILE A 386 -47.83 -7.73 -4.80
C ILE A 386 -48.05 -8.53 -6.09
N GLU A 387 -47.53 -8.05 -7.22
CA GLU A 387 -47.63 -8.74 -8.52
C GLU A 387 -46.88 -10.08 -8.52
N THR A 388 -45.68 -10.11 -7.93
CA THR A 388 -44.85 -11.32 -7.82
C THR A 388 -45.54 -12.38 -6.97
N ILE A 389 -46.11 -12.01 -5.82
CA ILE A 389 -46.88 -12.92 -4.96
C ILE A 389 -48.15 -13.40 -5.68
N LYS A 390 -48.86 -12.52 -6.38
CA LYS A 390 -50.04 -12.88 -7.18
C LYS A 390 -49.68 -13.91 -8.26
N LYS A 391 -48.56 -13.73 -8.96
CA LYS A 391 -48.07 -14.69 -9.96
C LYS A 391 -47.75 -16.06 -9.34
N HIS A 392 -47.03 -16.07 -8.21
CA HIS A 392 -46.73 -17.33 -7.50
C HIS A 392 -48.00 -18.04 -6.99
N LEU A 393 -49.02 -17.30 -6.56
CA LEU A 393 -50.33 -17.87 -6.22
C LEU A 393 -51.00 -18.52 -7.44
N ASN A 394 -50.96 -17.90 -8.61
CA ASN A 394 -51.50 -18.47 -9.85
C ASN A 394 -50.76 -19.75 -10.26
N GLU A 395 -49.43 -19.78 -10.14
CA GLU A 395 -48.62 -20.95 -10.47
C GLU A 395 -48.88 -22.12 -9.50
N LYS A 396 -48.96 -21.85 -8.19
CA LYS A 396 -49.27 -22.89 -7.18
C LYS A 396 -50.70 -23.42 -7.33
N THR A 397 -51.67 -22.56 -7.57
CA THR A 397 -53.07 -22.97 -7.81
C THR A 397 -53.18 -23.81 -9.09
N ALA A 398 -52.48 -23.43 -10.18
CA ALA A 398 -52.42 -24.23 -11.40
C ALA A 398 -51.77 -25.61 -11.19
N GLN A 399 -50.67 -25.69 -10.41
CA GLN A 399 -50.03 -26.96 -10.05
C GLN A 399 -50.94 -27.87 -9.20
N GLN A 400 -51.72 -27.28 -8.30
CA GLN A 400 -52.66 -28.00 -7.43
C GLN A 400 -53.83 -28.62 -8.21
N ILE A 401 -54.30 -27.94 -9.27
CA ILE A 401 -55.33 -28.44 -10.18
C ILE A 401 -54.85 -29.66 -10.98
N ILE A 402 -53.55 -29.73 -11.31
CA ILE A 402 -52.97 -30.83 -12.11
C ILE A 402 -52.78 -32.11 -11.28
N ILE A 403 -52.50 -31.99 -9.96
CA ILE A 403 -52.10 -33.13 -9.13
C ILE A 403 -53.29 -33.80 -8.41
N ASN A 404 -54.31 -33.05 -7.95
CA ASN A 404 -55.56 -33.63 -7.42
C ASN A 404 -56.63 -32.55 -7.11
N PRO A 405 -57.83 -32.56 -7.72
CA PRO A 405 -58.83 -31.50 -7.55
C PRO A 405 -59.63 -31.52 -6.22
N LEU A 406 -59.39 -32.48 -5.31
CA LEU A 406 -60.26 -32.72 -4.14
C LEU A 406 -59.55 -32.72 -2.77
N THR A 407 -58.27 -32.39 -2.67
CA THR A 407 -57.58 -32.28 -1.38
C THR A 407 -57.30 -30.83 -1.01
N LYS A 408 -58.00 -30.31 0.01
CA LYS A 408 -57.61 -29.08 0.72
C LYS A 408 -56.24 -29.32 1.36
N SER A 409 -55.17 -28.69 0.86
CA SER A 409 -53.90 -28.67 1.60
C SER A 409 -54.08 -27.87 2.90
N SER A 410 -53.50 -28.37 3.99
CA SER A 410 -53.43 -27.67 5.28
C SER A 410 -52.43 -26.52 5.29
N GLU A 411 -51.55 -26.44 4.29
CA GLU A 411 -50.74 -25.26 3.97
C GLU A 411 -51.58 -24.36 3.06
N GLY A 412 -52.28 -23.43 3.71
CA GLY A 412 -53.30 -22.60 3.09
C GLY A 412 -52.75 -21.35 2.40
N PRO A 413 -53.63 -20.59 1.74
CA PRO A 413 -53.34 -19.25 1.22
C PRO A 413 -52.90 -18.26 2.33
N ASP A 414 -53.10 -18.59 3.62
CA ASP A 414 -52.71 -17.77 4.78
C ASP A 414 -51.18 -17.66 5.00
N GLU A 415 -50.38 -18.66 4.63
CA GLU A 415 -48.90 -18.52 4.66
C GLU A 415 -48.40 -17.47 3.66
N MET A 416 -49.12 -17.27 2.55
CA MET A 416 -48.76 -16.28 1.53
C MET A 416 -49.15 -14.85 1.95
N LEU A 417 -50.12 -14.69 2.87
CA LEU A 417 -50.37 -13.42 3.53
C LEU A 417 -49.23 -13.04 4.49
N SER A 418 -48.53 -14.03 5.07
CA SER A 418 -47.36 -13.77 5.92
C SER A 418 -46.16 -13.19 5.14
N LEU A 419 -46.15 -13.32 3.81
CA LEU A 419 -45.13 -12.72 2.93
C LEU A 419 -45.35 -11.23 2.69
N LEU A 420 -46.54 -10.69 2.99
CA LEU A 420 -46.80 -9.26 2.98
C LEU A 420 -46.66 -8.69 4.42
N PRO A 421 -45.77 -7.73 4.64
CA PRO A 421 -45.53 -7.15 5.95
C PRO A 421 -46.61 -6.12 6.29
N LEU A 422 -47.82 -6.59 6.64
CA LEU A 422 -49.02 -5.76 6.86
C LEU A 422 -48.77 -4.54 7.75
N VAL A 423 -48.02 -4.71 8.84
CA VAL A 423 -47.67 -3.63 9.78
C VAL A 423 -46.85 -2.53 9.09
N HIS A 424 -45.88 -2.90 8.25
CA HIS A 424 -45.04 -1.93 7.54
C HIS A 424 -45.80 -1.28 6.37
N ILE A 425 -46.74 -2.00 5.76
CA ILE A 425 -47.65 -1.44 4.75
C ILE A 425 -48.54 -0.37 5.40
N GLU A 426 -49.17 -0.66 6.54
CA GLU A 426 -49.98 0.32 7.27
C GLU A 426 -49.15 1.55 7.68
N MET A 427 -47.92 1.34 8.14
CA MET A 427 -46.99 2.41 8.48
C MET A 427 -46.65 3.29 7.25
N LEU A 428 -46.39 2.68 6.09
CA LEU A 428 -46.13 3.40 4.84
C LEU A 428 -47.31 4.30 4.45
N PHE A 429 -48.54 3.79 4.53
CA PHE A 429 -49.74 4.56 4.22
C PHE A 429 -49.97 5.71 5.21
N GLN A 430 -49.78 5.48 6.51
CA GLN A 430 -49.93 6.52 7.54
C GLN A 430 -48.90 7.67 7.39
N ILE A 431 -47.67 7.34 6.99
CA ILE A 431 -46.62 8.33 6.75
C ILE A 431 -46.90 9.09 5.45
N ALA A 432 -47.32 8.37 4.39
CA ALA A 432 -47.67 8.97 3.11
C ALA A 432 -48.89 9.91 3.18
N GLU A 433 -49.85 9.65 4.08
CA GLU A 433 -51.00 10.56 4.31
C GLU A 433 -50.58 11.92 4.88
N LYS A 434 -49.48 11.96 5.62
CA LYS A 434 -48.92 13.15 6.29
C LYS A 434 -47.84 13.85 5.47
N ASP A 435 -47.42 13.27 4.33
CA ASP A 435 -46.39 13.84 3.46
C ASP A 435 -46.95 15.01 2.63
N GLU A 436 -46.17 16.10 2.56
CA GLU A 436 -46.49 17.30 1.77
C GLU A 436 -46.51 16.99 0.26
N ASN A 437 -45.73 16.00 -0.19
CA ASN A 437 -45.61 15.60 -1.61
C ASN A 437 -46.48 14.40 -2.01
N ARG A 438 -47.51 14.07 -1.21
CA ARG A 438 -48.37 12.89 -1.40
C ARG A 438 -49.00 12.72 -2.79
N MET A 439 -49.17 13.80 -3.55
CA MET A 439 -49.74 13.73 -4.91
C MET A 439 -48.83 13.02 -5.91
N ASN A 440 -47.52 12.94 -5.62
CA ASN A 440 -46.54 12.27 -6.48
C ASN A 440 -46.34 10.78 -6.10
N LEU A 441 -46.97 10.31 -5.03
CA LEU A 441 -46.88 8.93 -4.57
C LEU A 441 -48.00 8.08 -5.18
N PRO A 442 -47.74 6.83 -5.60
CA PRO A 442 -48.74 5.97 -6.24
C PRO A 442 -49.71 5.32 -5.22
N ILE A 443 -50.27 6.12 -4.31
CA ILE A 443 -51.13 5.67 -3.19
C ILE A 443 -52.44 5.05 -3.73
N ALA A 444 -53.06 5.66 -4.73
CA ALA A 444 -54.32 5.18 -5.31
C ALA A 444 -54.14 3.85 -6.06
N GLU A 445 -53.05 3.72 -6.83
CA GLU A 445 -52.72 2.49 -7.57
C GLU A 445 -52.40 1.34 -6.61
N THR A 446 -51.53 1.58 -5.62
CA THR A 446 -51.17 0.60 -4.59
C THR A 446 -52.37 0.14 -3.78
N THR A 447 -53.26 1.05 -3.39
CA THR A 447 -54.51 0.71 -2.69
C THR A 447 -55.41 -0.18 -3.55
N THR A 448 -55.50 0.11 -4.85
CA THR A 448 -56.34 -0.66 -5.78
C THR A 448 -55.78 -2.07 -5.95
N LYS A 449 -54.47 -2.21 -6.21
CA LYS A 449 -53.82 -3.52 -6.35
C LYS A 449 -53.84 -4.35 -5.06
N LEU A 450 -53.71 -3.72 -3.88
CA LEU A 450 -53.89 -4.42 -2.61
C LEU A 450 -55.32 -4.93 -2.45
N LYS A 451 -56.34 -4.12 -2.74
CA LYS A 451 -57.74 -4.54 -2.70
C LYS A 451 -58.02 -5.70 -3.66
N GLU A 452 -57.51 -5.61 -4.90
CA GLU A 452 -57.59 -6.70 -5.87
C GLU A 452 -56.91 -7.97 -5.36
N PHE A 453 -55.73 -7.85 -4.78
CA PHE A 453 -54.99 -8.96 -4.20
C PHE A 453 -55.77 -9.63 -3.06
N TYR A 454 -56.29 -8.87 -2.09
CA TYR A 454 -57.10 -9.43 -1.00
C TYR A 454 -58.41 -10.04 -1.49
N ALA A 455 -59.07 -9.42 -2.47
CA ALA A 455 -60.27 -9.98 -3.08
C ALA A 455 -59.96 -11.31 -3.78
N TYR A 456 -58.85 -11.37 -4.52
CA TYR A 456 -58.38 -12.56 -5.21
C TYR A 456 -58.00 -13.69 -4.24
N HIS A 457 -57.20 -13.39 -3.23
CA HIS A 457 -56.83 -14.31 -2.14
C HIS A 457 -58.07 -14.88 -1.44
N ARG A 458 -59.03 -14.03 -1.08
CA ARG A 458 -60.29 -14.44 -0.45
C ARG A 458 -61.15 -15.31 -1.36
N ALA A 459 -61.10 -15.08 -2.67
CA ALA A 459 -61.84 -15.86 -3.65
C ALA A 459 -61.23 -17.26 -3.84
N ILE A 460 -59.90 -17.37 -3.90
CA ILE A 460 -59.18 -18.67 -3.92
C ILE A 460 -59.43 -19.45 -2.63
N SER A 461 -59.36 -18.79 -1.48
CA SER A 461 -59.59 -19.40 -0.15
C SER A 461 -61.00 -19.97 0.01
N ARG A 462 -61.99 -19.41 -0.71
CA ARG A 462 -63.41 -19.81 -0.63
C ARG A 462 -63.81 -20.84 -1.68
N ASN A 463 -63.19 -20.85 -2.86
CA ASN A 463 -63.47 -21.82 -3.92
C ASN A 463 -62.31 -21.87 -4.95
N PRO A 464 -61.40 -22.86 -4.86
CA PRO A 464 -60.24 -22.93 -5.75
C PRO A 464 -60.59 -23.27 -7.21
N VAL A 465 -61.81 -23.76 -7.48
CA VAL A 465 -62.22 -24.30 -8.81
C VAL A 465 -63.02 -23.29 -9.66
N LYS A 466 -63.47 -22.14 -9.10
CA LYS A 466 -64.42 -21.23 -9.79
C LYS A 466 -63.82 -19.94 -10.37
N ASN A 467 -62.55 -19.62 -10.11
CA ASN A 467 -61.91 -18.39 -10.60
C ASN A 467 -60.80 -18.70 -11.60
N ILE A 468 -61.19 -19.35 -12.70
CA ILE A 468 -60.43 -19.46 -13.93
C ILE A 468 -61.07 -18.51 -14.94
#